data_AF-A0AAN4YWV9-F1
#
_entry.id   AF-A0AAN4YWV9-F1
#
_cell.length_a   1.000
_cell.length_b   1.000
_cell.length_c   1.000
_cell.angle_alpha   90.00
_cell.angle_beta   90.00
_cell.angle_gamma   90.00
#
_symmetry.space_group_name_H-M   'P 1'
#
loop_
_entity.id
_entity.type
_entity.pdbx_description
1 polymer ?
#
loop_
_entity_poly.entity_id
_entity_poly.type
_entity_poly.pdbx_seq_one_letter_code
_entity_poly.pdbx_strand_id
1 'polypeptide(L)'
;MDPRYAQGLRSESNTSITSLEWLGIKNSFTGSHWAHITGLSELHPTGFLCLIATLIIGIVHLTRGPKPTVLPVVNPPGTFELTANRVKKEWLVDARQIIRRGFEKFPGKPFNMIAADVGLTTVLPPEYASEIRNNPSLSFVAFMAHVGIYPLLYGHRRCRDEVKRAGKVIRPVLEKRRREKATMESEGKEALQYNDAIEWFEQMAKSQGTSYDPEVVQLFLSTVAIHTTSDLLTVVMADLARNPEIIEPLREEISSVLRDGGWKKTSLTDMKLLDSVLKESLRLKPIAVGQCFPVYLSVVIR
;
A
#
# COMPACT_ATOMS: atom_id res chain seq x y z
N MET A 1 -27.46 -9.31 -44.18
CA MET A 1 -27.89 -9.76 -42.84
C MET A 1 -28.96 -10.83 -43.03
N ASP A 2 -28.79 -11.97 -42.37
CA ASP A 2 -29.50 -13.25 -42.56
C ASP A 2 -30.98 -13.20 -42.07
N PRO A 3 -31.97 -13.80 -42.78
CA PRO A 3 -33.41 -13.68 -42.48
C PRO A 3 -33.95 -14.47 -41.27
N ARG A 4 -33.10 -15.06 -40.43
CA ARG A 4 -33.53 -16.01 -39.38
C ARG A 4 -33.97 -15.42 -38.03
N TYR A 5 -34.20 -14.11 -37.91
CA TYR A 5 -34.51 -13.48 -36.62
C TYR A 5 -35.89 -12.82 -36.50
N ALA A 6 -36.79 -12.99 -37.47
CA ALA A 6 -38.07 -12.28 -37.52
C ALA A 6 -39.33 -13.15 -37.41
N GLN A 7 -39.30 -14.23 -36.62
CA GLN A 7 -40.52 -14.96 -36.23
C GLN A 7 -40.44 -15.34 -34.76
N GLY A 8 -41.09 -14.55 -33.91
CA GLY A 8 -41.20 -14.85 -32.48
C GLY A 8 -41.87 -13.77 -31.64
N LEU A 9 -42.59 -12.83 -32.23
CA LEU A 9 -43.34 -11.81 -31.49
C LEU A 9 -44.73 -11.62 -32.09
N ARG A 10 -45.65 -12.50 -31.67
CA ARG A 10 -47.09 -12.25 -31.40
C ARG A 10 -47.91 -13.51 -31.64
N SER A 11 -48.20 -14.23 -30.58
CA SER A 11 -49.58 -14.63 -30.28
C SER A 11 -49.67 -15.04 -28.82
N GLU A 12 -50.43 -14.24 -28.06
CA GLU A 12 -51.44 -14.75 -27.13
C GLU A 12 -50.93 -15.45 -25.85
N SER A 13 -50.89 -14.72 -24.74
CA SER A 13 -52.03 -14.44 -23.84
C SER A 13 -52.27 -15.57 -22.84
N ASN A 14 -52.06 -15.22 -21.58
CA ASN A 14 -52.75 -15.74 -20.40
C ASN A 14 -52.81 -17.26 -20.25
N THR A 15 -51.91 -17.82 -19.46
CA THR A 15 -52.30 -18.77 -18.41
C THR A 15 -51.18 -18.91 -17.38
N SER A 16 -51.50 -18.52 -16.16
CA SER A 16 -50.75 -18.73 -14.93
C SER A 16 -50.62 -20.22 -14.62
N ILE A 17 -49.45 -20.83 -14.84
CA ILE A 17 -49.14 -22.16 -14.28
C ILE A 17 -47.66 -22.19 -13.88
N THR A 18 -47.46 -22.22 -12.57
CA THR A 18 -46.21 -22.48 -11.86
C THR A 18 -45.66 -23.86 -12.20
N SER A 19 -44.59 -23.94 -12.99
CA SER A 19 -43.95 -25.20 -13.37
C SER A 19 -42.71 -25.49 -12.50
N LEU A 20 -42.91 -26.12 -11.35
CA LEU A 20 -41.89 -26.89 -10.63
C LEU A 20 -42.32 -28.36 -10.50
N GLU A 21 -42.98 -28.90 -11.55
CA GLU A 21 -43.39 -30.31 -11.63
C GLU A 21 -42.43 -31.20 -12.46
N TRP A 22 -41.25 -30.69 -12.86
CA TRP A 22 -40.26 -31.46 -13.64
C TRP A 22 -39.14 -32.12 -12.84
N LEU A 23 -39.22 -32.11 -11.52
CA LEU A 23 -38.41 -32.98 -10.66
C LEU A 23 -39.37 -33.78 -9.79
N GLY A 24 -39.70 -34.99 -10.23
CA GLY A 24 -40.56 -35.95 -9.53
C GLY A 24 -39.99 -36.34 -8.16
N ILE A 25 -40.10 -35.45 -7.18
CA ILE A 25 -39.86 -35.70 -5.76
C ILE A 25 -41.11 -35.22 -5.03
N LYS A 26 -42.02 -36.18 -4.79
CA LYS A 26 -43.22 -35.98 -3.99
C LYS A 26 -42.87 -35.40 -2.61
N ASN A 27 -43.75 -34.53 -2.14
CA ASN A 27 -43.86 -34.00 -0.78
C ASN A 27 -43.62 -35.05 0.33
N SER A 28 -42.39 -35.14 0.83
CA SER A 28 -42.07 -35.69 2.15
C SER A 28 -40.82 -35.04 2.74
N PHE A 29 -40.76 -33.70 2.73
CA PHE A 29 -39.74 -32.95 3.48
C PHE A 29 -40.23 -32.70 4.91
N THR A 30 -40.26 -33.77 5.71
CA THR A 30 -40.23 -33.65 7.17
C THR A 30 -38.82 -33.21 7.60
N GLY A 31 -38.73 -32.36 8.62
CA GLY A 31 -37.47 -31.73 9.09
C GLY A 31 -36.34 -32.69 9.47
N SER A 32 -36.60 -33.99 9.54
CA SER A 32 -35.61 -35.04 9.76
C SER A 32 -34.65 -35.27 8.58
N HIS A 33 -35.00 -34.87 7.36
CA HIS A 33 -34.15 -35.12 6.18
C HIS A 33 -32.93 -34.18 6.09
N TRP A 34 -33.06 -32.92 6.53
CA TRP A 34 -31.94 -31.97 6.59
C TRP A 34 -30.94 -32.29 7.72
N ALA A 35 -31.43 -32.97 8.77
CA ALA A 35 -30.66 -33.38 9.93
C ALA A 35 -29.58 -34.41 9.58
N HIS A 36 -29.88 -35.38 8.71
CA HIS A 36 -28.92 -36.41 8.27
C HIS A 36 -27.90 -35.91 7.24
N ILE A 37 -28.24 -34.94 6.39
CA ILE A 37 -27.34 -34.47 5.31
C ILE A 37 -26.25 -33.52 5.84
N THR A 38 -26.47 -32.87 6.98
CA THR A 38 -25.53 -31.92 7.57
C THR A 38 -24.76 -32.47 8.78
N GLY A 39 -25.05 -33.71 9.22
CA GLY A 39 -24.49 -34.27 10.46
C GLY A 39 -24.85 -33.48 11.72
N LEU A 40 -25.75 -32.49 11.62
CA LEU A 40 -26.09 -31.58 12.72
C LEU A 40 -27.04 -32.19 13.75
N SER A 41 -27.72 -33.31 13.44
CA SER A 41 -28.64 -33.98 14.37
C SER A 41 -28.00 -35.03 15.28
N GLU A 42 -26.77 -35.46 14.99
CA GLU A 42 -26.03 -36.44 15.82
C GLU A 42 -25.06 -35.77 16.81
N LEU A 43 -24.98 -34.43 16.79
CA LEU A 43 -24.28 -33.68 17.80
C LEU A 43 -25.06 -33.76 19.11
N HIS A 44 -24.56 -34.57 20.04
CA HIS A 44 -24.96 -34.57 21.44
C HIS A 44 -25.09 -33.12 21.95
N PRO A 45 -26.01 -32.77 22.87
CA PRO A 45 -26.21 -31.40 23.34
C PRO A 45 -24.92 -30.66 23.74
N THR A 46 -23.91 -31.43 24.18
CA THR A 46 -22.55 -30.97 24.49
C THR A 46 -21.78 -30.45 23.27
N GLY A 47 -21.98 -31.01 22.07
CA GLY A 47 -21.35 -30.57 20.83
C GLY A 47 -21.82 -29.19 20.36
N PHE A 48 -23.12 -28.89 20.52
CA PHE A 48 -23.66 -27.54 20.29
C PHE A 48 -23.12 -26.53 21.30
N LEU A 49 -23.02 -26.92 22.57
CA LEU A 49 -22.40 -26.08 23.60
C LEU A 49 -20.92 -25.81 23.30
N CYS A 50 -20.16 -26.79 22.79
CA CYS A 50 -18.77 -26.61 22.37
C CYS A 50 -18.63 -25.70 21.14
N LEU A 51 -19.52 -25.77 20.15
CA LEU A 51 -19.53 -24.86 19.01
C LEU A 51 -19.88 -23.43 19.42
N ILE A 52 -20.87 -23.26 20.29
CA ILE A 52 -21.22 -21.96 20.85
C ILE A 52 -20.06 -21.43 21.71
N ALA A 53 -19.44 -22.26 22.54
CA ALA A 53 -18.29 -21.87 23.36
C ALA A 53 -17.08 -21.49 22.50
N THR A 54 -16.78 -22.22 21.43
CA THR A 54 -15.67 -21.89 20.50
C THR A 54 -15.97 -20.66 19.66
N LEU A 55 -17.23 -20.43 19.28
CA LEU A 55 -17.67 -19.19 18.65
C LEU A 55 -17.56 -18.01 19.62
N ILE A 56 -17.99 -18.17 20.88
CA ILE A 56 -17.87 -17.15 21.93
C ILE A 56 -16.40 -16.89 22.25
N ILE A 57 -15.57 -17.92 22.37
CA ILE A 57 -14.12 -17.80 22.59
C ILE A 57 -13.48 -17.10 21.37
N GLY A 58 -13.86 -17.47 20.15
CA GLY A 58 -13.43 -16.83 18.91
C GLY A 58 -13.82 -15.36 18.85
N ILE A 59 -15.08 -15.04 19.18
CA ILE A 59 -15.59 -13.66 19.31
C ILE A 59 -14.82 -12.93 20.40
N VAL A 60 -14.61 -13.53 21.58
CA VAL A 60 -13.83 -12.94 22.67
C VAL A 60 -12.37 -12.70 22.27
N HIS A 61 -11.75 -13.58 21.49
CA HIS A 61 -10.42 -13.37 20.93
C HIS A 61 -10.41 -12.30 19.83
N LEU A 62 -11.47 -12.17 19.05
CA LEU A 62 -11.66 -11.12 18.05
C LEU A 62 -12.01 -9.75 18.68
N THR A 63 -12.67 -9.73 19.83
CA THR A 63 -13.04 -8.53 20.59
C THR A 63 -12.02 -8.18 21.68
N ARG A 64 -11.02 -9.05 21.93
CA ARG A 64 -9.87 -8.71 22.76
C ARG A 64 -9.09 -7.65 22.01
N GLY A 65 -9.35 -6.40 22.39
CA GLY A 65 -8.63 -5.24 21.90
C GLY A 65 -7.12 -5.39 22.09
N PRO A 66 -6.32 -4.55 21.40
CA PRO A 66 -4.87 -4.61 21.50
C PRO A 66 -4.42 -4.60 22.97
N LYS A 67 -3.37 -5.38 23.27
CA LYS A 67 -2.76 -5.46 24.62
C LYS A 67 -2.63 -4.06 25.22
N PRO A 68 -2.87 -3.86 26.53
CA PRO A 68 -2.75 -2.55 27.16
C PRO A 68 -1.37 -1.97 26.83
N THR A 69 -1.38 -0.84 26.15
CA THR A 69 -0.15 -0.17 25.71
C THR A 69 0.41 0.63 26.87
N VAL A 70 1.74 0.62 27.03
CA VAL A 70 2.43 1.33 28.12
C VAL A 70 2.24 2.85 27.99
N LEU A 71 2.05 3.35 26.77
CA LEU A 71 1.89 4.78 26.47
C LEU A 71 0.43 5.12 26.17
N PRO A 72 -0.03 6.31 26.59
CA PRO A 72 -1.40 6.73 26.38
C PRO A 72 -1.72 6.92 24.90
N VAL A 73 -2.91 6.48 24.46
CA VAL A 73 -3.37 6.59 23.08
C VAL A 73 -4.23 7.85 22.90
N VAL A 74 -3.93 8.66 21.88
CA VAL A 74 -4.66 9.92 21.59
C VAL A 74 -6.06 9.66 21.02
N ASN A 75 -6.19 8.69 20.12
CA ASN A 75 -7.44 8.31 19.45
C ASN A 75 -7.80 6.83 19.70
N PRO A 76 -8.20 6.46 20.93
CA PRO A 76 -8.54 5.06 21.22
C PRO A 76 -9.77 4.59 20.40
N PRO A 77 -9.84 3.30 20.04
CA PRO A 77 -11.05 2.71 19.49
C PRO A 77 -12.18 2.74 20.54
N GLY A 78 -13.43 2.82 20.10
CA GLY A 78 -14.58 2.80 21.00
C GLY A 78 -14.67 1.48 21.77
N THR A 79 -15.24 1.51 22.98
CA THR A 79 -15.32 0.35 23.90
C THR A 79 -16.11 -0.84 23.33
N PHE A 80 -16.95 -0.61 22.33
CA PHE A 80 -17.72 -1.65 21.62
C PHE A 80 -17.53 -1.57 20.10
N GLU A 81 -16.41 -0.99 19.66
CA GLU A 81 -16.13 -0.80 18.23
C GLU A 81 -15.56 -2.09 17.61
N LEU A 82 -16.37 -2.82 16.84
CA LEU A 82 -15.97 -4.09 16.21
C LEU A 82 -14.96 -3.94 15.07
N THR A 83 -14.83 -2.76 14.46
CA THR A 83 -13.93 -2.52 13.32
C THR A 83 -13.16 -1.23 13.51
N ALA A 84 -11.88 -1.19 13.12
CA ALA A 84 -11.05 0.03 13.23
C ALA A 84 -11.40 1.12 12.18
N ASN A 85 -12.54 1.02 11.50
CA ASN A 85 -12.88 1.86 10.35
C ASN A 85 -13.08 3.33 10.73
N ARG A 86 -13.65 3.62 11.90
CA ARG A 86 -13.83 5.01 12.36
C ARG A 86 -12.47 5.66 12.59
N VAL A 87 -11.58 4.98 13.33
CA VAL A 87 -10.24 5.49 13.66
C VAL A 87 -9.41 5.72 12.39
N LYS A 88 -9.50 4.79 11.42
CA LYS A 88 -8.88 4.96 10.09
C LYS A 88 -9.43 6.16 9.34
N LYS A 89 -10.76 6.33 9.31
CA LYS A 89 -11.41 7.46 8.64
C LYS A 89 -11.05 8.79 9.31
N GLU A 90 -11.02 8.83 10.65
CA GLU A 90 -10.62 10.00 11.43
C GLU A 90 -9.19 10.41 11.09
N TRP A 91 -8.27 9.44 10.98
CA TRP A 91 -6.90 9.69 10.52
C TRP A 91 -6.85 10.26 9.10
N LEU A 92 -7.56 9.64 8.15
CA LEU A 92 -7.54 10.08 6.75
C LEU A 92 -8.06 11.50 6.56
N VAL A 93 -8.98 11.96 7.42
CA VAL A 93 -9.57 13.29 7.32
C VAL A 93 -8.81 14.31 8.17
N ASP A 94 -8.32 13.93 9.35
CA ASP A 94 -7.90 14.90 10.37
C ASP A 94 -6.60 14.53 11.12
N ALA A 95 -5.69 13.79 10.48
CA ALA A 95 -4.40 13.40 11.06
C ALA A 95 -3.64 14.58 11.70
N ARG A 96 -3.66 15.76 11.08
CA ARG A 96 -2.96 16.95 11.61
C ARG A 96 -3.49 17.35 12.98
N GLN A 97 -4.81 17.40 13.17
CA GLN A 97 -5.38 17.75 14.47
C GLN A 97 -5.21 16.61 15.48
N ILE A 98 -5.21 15.34 15.06
CA ILE A 98 -4.89 14.21 15.95
C ILE A 98 -3.48 14.38 16.53
N ILE A 99 -2.48 14.68 15.70
CA ILE A 99 -1.11 14.90 16.14
C ILE A 99 -1.02 16.13 17.06
N ARG A 100 -1.68 17.24 16.69
CA ARG A 100 -1.71 18.45 17.51
C ARG A 100 -2.30 18.20 18.90
N ARG A 101 -3.45 17.53 18.96
CA ARG A 101 -4.08 17.09 20.23
C ARG A 101 -3.15 16.21 21.05
N GLY A 102 -2.36 15.36 20.41
CA GLY A 102 -1.35 14.54 21.06
C GLY A 102 -0.28 15.37 21.77
N PHE A 103 0.33 16.33 21.07
CA PHE A 103 1.33 17.23 21.66
C PHE A 103 0.74 18.15 22.74
N GLU A 104 -0.50 18.61 22.58
CA GLU A 104 -1.20 19.41 23.59
C GLU A 104 -1.51 18.60 24.86
N LYS A 105 -1.93 17.34 24.70
CA LYS A 105 -2.32 16.45 25.81
C LYS A 105 -1.11 15.84 26.53
N PHE A 106 0.00 15.65 25.82
CA PHE A 106 1.22 14.99 26.33
C PHE A 106 2.47 15.83 26.02
N PRO A 107 2.62 17.03 26.61
CA PRO A 107 3.75 17.91 26.33
C PRO A 107 5.07 17.25 26.78
N GLY A 108 6.03 17.16 25.86
CA GLY A 108 7.36 16.58 26.11
C GLY A 108 7.36 15.07 26.40
N LYS A 109 6.22 14.38 26.25
CA LYS A 109 6.09 12.95 26.57
C LYS A 109 5.72 12.14 25.32
N PRO A 110 6.28 10.93 25.16
CA PRO A 110 5.83 9.99 24.14
C PRO A 110 4.35 9.65 24.30
N PHE A 111 3.65 9.52 23.18
CA PHE A 111 2.26 9.08 23.15
C PHE A 111 2.02 8.17 21.95
N ASN A 112 0.95 7.39 22.02
CA ASN A 112 0.52 6.52 20.94
C ASN A 112 -0.62 7.17 20.14
N MET A 113 -0.66 6.89 18.85
CA MET A 113 -1.79 7.20 17.98
C MET A 113 -2.01 6.02 17.03
N ILE A 114 -3.25 5.83 16.59
CA ILE A 114 -3.56 4.84 15.56
C ILE A 114 -3.58 5.57 14.22
N ALA A 115 -2.60 5.25 13.37
CA ALA A 115 -2.42 5.84 12.05
C ALA A 115 -2.90 4.86 10.98
N ALA A 116 -4.06 5.13 10.39
CA ALA A 116 -4.69 4.38 9.29
C ALA A 116 -4.29 2.88 9.19
N ASP A 117 -3.55 2.53 8.14
CA ASP A 117 -3.05 1.21 7.77
C ASP A 117 -1.72 0.84 8.45
N VAL A 118 -0.99 1.84 8.97
CA VAL A 118 0.24 1.64 9.77
C VAL A 118 -0.08 1.02 11.14
N GLY A 119 -1.24 1.34 11.70
CA GLY A 119 -1.68 0.84 13.00
C GLY A 119 -1.15 1.68 14.17
N LEU A 120 -0.87 1.03 15.30
CA LEU A 120 -0.41 1.70 16.51
C LEU A 120 0.99 2.30 16.30
N THR A 121 1.05 3.62 16.26
CA THR A 121 2.26 4.41 16.02
C THR A 121 2.61 5.21 17.27
N THR A 122 3.85 5.08 17.75
CA THR A 122 4.37 5.90 18.85
C THR A 122 4.95 7.19 18.29
N VAL A 123 4.47 8.32 18.79
CA VAL A 123 5.04 9.65 18.51
C VAL A 123 6.02 9.98 19.61
N LEU A 124 7.24 10.30 19.21
CA LEU A 124 8.31 10.73 20.11
C LEU A 124 8.48 12.25 20.05
N PRO A 125 8.78 12.90 21.19
CA PRO A 125 9.16 14.31 21.22
C PRO A 125 10.36 14.62 20.30
N PRO A 126 10.47 15.84 19.76
CA PRO A 126 11.56 16.24 18.86
C PRO A 126 12.97 16.05 19.46
N GLU A 127 13.08 16.07 20.79
CA GLU A 127 14.34 15.87 21.54
C GLU A 127 15.02 14.53 21.23
N TYR A 128 14.24 13.51 20.86
CA TYR A 128 14.77 12.18 20.49
C TYR A 128 15.27 12.09 19.04
N ALA A 129 15.07 13.12 18.21
CA ALA A 129 15.36 13.05 16.78
C ALA A 129 16.84 12.74 16.47
N SER A 130 17.77 13.33 17.22
CA SER A 130 19.21 13.09 17.06
C SER A 130 19.61 11.68 17.50
N GLU A 131 19.02 11.18 18.58
CA GLU A 131 19.29 9.83 19.10
C GLU A 131 18.81 8.76 18.11
N ILE A 132 17.58 8.92 17.58
CA ILE A 132 16.99 7.99 16.61
C ILE A 132 17.83 7.97 15.32
N ARG A 133 18.20 9.15 14.79
CA ARG A 133 18.96 9.25 13.53
C ARG A 133 20.32 8.54 13.61
N ASN A 134 20.98 8.61 14.77
CA ASN A 134 22.33 8.09 14.94
C ASN A 134 22.36 6.64 15.42
N ASN A 135 21.21 6.02 15.69
CA ASN A 135 21.15 4.65 16.17
C ASN A 135 21.23 3.65 15.00
N PRO A 136 22.30 2.84 14.88
CA PRO A 136 22.47 1.90 13.77
C PRO A 136 21.43 0.78 13.76
N SER A 137 20.79 0.47 14.89
CA SER A 137 19.70 -0.51 14.96
C SER A 137 18.39 0.01 14.35
N LEU A 138 18.23 1.33 14.21
CA LEU A 138 17.04 1.98 13.67
C LEU A 138 17.23 2.37 12.20
N SER A 139 17.63 1.40 11.38
CA SER A 139 17.81 1.61 9.94
C SER A 139 16.48 1.44 9.19
N PHE A 140 16.00 2.53 8.58
CA PHE A 140 14.83 2.51 7.69
C PHE A 140 15.01 1.53 6.52
N VAL A 141 16.23 1.47 5.96
CA VAL A 141 16.56 0.55 4.86
C VAL A 141 16.44 -0.90 5.32
N ALA A 142 16.98 -1.23 6.50
CA ALA A 142 16.90 -2.58 7.06
C ALA A 142 15.44 -2.97 7.38
N PHE A 143 14.65 -2.04 7.92
CA PHE A 143 13.22 -2.24 8.17
C PHE A 143 12.44 -2.48 6.86
N MET A 144 12.62 -1.62 5.86
CA MET A 144 11.93 -1.75 4.58
C MET A 144 12.26 -3.05 3.85
N ALA A 145 13.51 -3.51 3.95
CA ALA A 145 13.87 -4.84 3.51
C ALA A 145 13.06 -5.90 4.29
N HIS A 146 13.27 -6.04 5.60
CA HIS A 146 12.76 -7.19 6.35
C HIS A 146 11.24 -7.22 6.53
N VAL A 147 10.59 -6.08 6.70
CA VAL A 147 9.16 -5.99 7.07
C VAL A 147 8.29 -5.59 5.88
N GLY A 148 8.83 -4.82 4.93
CA GLY A 148 8.09 -4.34 3.76
C GLY A 148 8.24 -5.25 2.55
N ILE A 149 9.39 -5.16 1.89
CA ILE A 149 9.58 -5.60 0.51
C ILE A 149 9.67 -7.12 0.42
N TYR A 150 10.48 -7.76 1.27
CA TYR A 150 10.70 -9.21 1.19
C TYR A 150 9.41 -9.99 1.47
N PRO A 151 8.65 -9.75 2.56
CA PRO A 151 7.37 -10.44 2.77
C PRO A 151 6.34 -10.18 1.67
N LEU A 152 6.26 -8.95 1.14
CA LEU A 152 5.33 -8.58 0.07
C LEU A 152 5.65 -9.29 -1.25
N LEU A 153 6.93 -9.30 -1.65
CA LEU A 153 7.36 -9.88 -2.91
C LEU A 153 7.35 -11.41 -2.88
N TYR A 154 7.71 -12.03 -1.76
CA TYR A 154 7.81 -13.49 -1.67
C TYR A 154 6.56 -14.17 -1.10
N GLY A 155 5.67 -13.44 -0.41
CA GLY A 155 4.44 -13.98 0.16
C GLY A 155 3.39 -14.40 -0.88
N HIS A 156 3.31 -13.70 -2.01
CA HIS A 156 2.28 -13.93 -3.02
C HIS A 156 2.82 -14.54 -4.32
N ARG A 157 2.13 -15.54 -4.89
CA ARG A 157 2.55 -16.24 -6.12
C ARG A 157 2.85 -15.29 -7.27
N ARG A 158 1.94 -14.36 -7.56
CA ARG A 158 2.11 -13.37 -8.64
C ARG A 158 3.35 -12.50 -8.45
N CYS A 159 3.61 -12.05 -7.22
CA CYS A 159 4.78 -11.22 -6.94
C CYS A 159 6.09 -12.00 -7.15
N ARG A 160 6.13 -13.28 -6.78
CA ARG A 160 7.29 -14.14 -7.08
C ARG A 160 7.52 -14.32 -8.57
N ASP A 161 6.46 -14.39 -9.38
CA ASP A 161 6.59 -14.48 -10.83
C ASP A 161 7.13 -13.17 -11.43
N GLU A 162 6.72 -12.01 -10.89
CA GLU A 162 7.30 -10.72 -11.26
C GLU A 162 8.78 -10.60 -10.84
N VAL A 163 9.17 -11.10 -9.66
CA VAL A 163 10.58 -11.17 -9.25
C VAL A 163 11.39 -12.01 -10.25
N LYS A 164 10.89 -13.19 -10.63
CA LYS A 164 11.53 -14.01 -11.67
C LYS A 164 11.63 -13.30 -13.01
N ARG A 165 10.61 -12.54 -13.38
CA ARG A 165 10.59 -11.75 -14.62
C ARG A 165 11.62 -10.63 -14.58
N ALA A 166 11.73 -9.92 -13.45
CA ALA A 166 12.76 -8.92 -13.22
C ALA A 166 14.16 -9.53 -13.34
N GLY A 167 14.36 -10.74 -12.81
CA GLY A 167 15.62 -11.49 -12.93
C GLY A 167 16.07 -11.71 -14.36
N LYS A 168 15.15 -12.01 -15.27
CA LYS A 168 15.44 -12.16 -16.71
C LYS A 168 15.90 -10.87 -17.38
N VAL A 169 15.62 -9.71 -16.77
CA VAL A 169 16.01 -8.39 -17.29
C VAL A 169 17.30 -7.89 -16.63
N ILE A 170 17.38 -7.92 -15.30
CA ILE A 170 18.49 -7.29 -14.55
C ILE A 170 19.76 -8.14 -14.57
N ARG A 171 19.65 -9.47 -14.52
CA ARG A 171 20.84 -10.35 -14.44
C ARG A 171 21.74 -10.27 -15.67
N PRO A 172 21.23 -10.30 -16.91
CA PRO A 172 22.08 -10.13 -18.09
C PRO A 172 22.85 -8.81 -18.10
N VAL A 173 22.24 -7.73 -17.62
CA VAL A 173 22.89 -6.41 -17.50
C VAL A 173 24.04 -6.46 -16.49
N LEU A 174 23.81 -7.04 -15.31
CA LEU A 174 24.83 -7.20 -14.28
C LEU A 174 25.98 -8.09 -14.74
N GLU A 175 25.68 -9.23 -15.37
CA GLU A 175 26.69 -10.15 -15.90
C GLU A 175 27.56 -9.49 -16.96
N LYS A 176 26.95 -8.73 -17.88
CA LYS A 176 27.68 -7.95 -18.88
C LYS A 176 28.65 -6.97 -18.23
N ARG A 177 28.18 -6.16 -17.26
CA ARG A 177 29.01 -5.18 -16.54
C ARG A 177 30.17 -5.84 -15.80
N ARG A 178 29.93 -6.99 -15.16
CA ARG A 178 30.97 -7.75 -14.46
C ARG A 178 32.04 -8.28 -15.42
N ARG A 179 31.63 -8.77 -16.59
CA ARG A 179 32.58 -9.22 -17.63
C ARG A 179 33.44 -8.06 -18.13
N GLU A 180 32.83 -6.92 -18.45
CA GLU A 180 33.56 -5.73 -18.91
C GLU A 180 34.59 -5.25 -17.88
N LYS A 181 34.23 -5.21 -16.59
CA LYS A 181 35.16 -4.88 -15.52
C LYS A 181 36.31 -5.88 -15.42
N ALA A 182 36.02 -7.17 -15.47
CA ALA A 182 37.04 -8.22 -15.43
C ALA A 182 38.00 -8.15 -16.63
N THR A 183 37.49 -7.82 -17.83
CA THR A 183 38.32 -7.60 -19.02
C THR A 183 39.26 -6.41 -18.83
N MET A 184 38.74 -5.26 -18.38
CA MET A 184 39.58 -4.08 -18.13
C MET A 184 40.67 -4.36 -17.08
N GLU A 185 40.32 -5.09 -16.02
CA GLU A 185 41.27 -5.51 -14.98
C GLU A 185 42.36 -6.43 -15.55
N SER A 186 41.99 -7.40 -16.39
CA SER A 186 42.96 -8.30 -17.04
C SER A 186 43.88 -7.60 -18.05
N GLU A 187 43.39 -6.52 -18.67
CA GLU A 187 44.16 -5.69 -19.60
C GLU A 187 44.99 -4.61 -18.89
N GLY A 188 44.94 -4.53 -17.55
CA GLY A 188 45.63 -3.50 -16.76
C GLY A 188 45.14 -2.09 -17.04
N LYS A 189 43.93 -1.94 -17.59
CA LYS A 189 43.31 -0.65 -17.90
C LYS A 189 42.54 -0.12 -16.69
N GLU A 190 42.27 1.18 -16.70
CA GLU A 190 41.47 1.82 -15.67
C GLU A 190 40.09 1.15 -15.56
N ALA A 191 39.64 0.94 -14.31
CA ALA A 191 38.41 0.23 -14.03
C ALA A 191 37.20 0.98 -14.61
N LEU A 192 36.35 0.27 -15.34
CA LEU A 192 35.13 0.84 -15.90
C LEU A 192 34.16 1.26 -14.77
N GLN A 193 33.95 2.56 -14.62
CA GLN A 193 33.08 3.13 -13.59
C GLN A 193 31.70 3.48 -14.14
N TYR A 194 30.68 2.90 -13.53
CA TYR A 194 29.28 3.23 -13.79
C TYR A 194 28.78 4.23 -12.72
N ASN A 195 28.10 5.30 -13.14
CA ASN A 195 27.55 6.32 -12.23
C ASN A 195 26.03 6.17 -12.13
N ASP A 196 25.57 5.03 -11.66
CA ASP A 196 24.15 4.71 -11.52
C ASP A 196 23.86 3.88 -10.26
N ALA A 197 22.57 3.72 -9.96
CA ALA A 197 22.12 3.00 -8.78
C ALA A 197 22.58 1.54 -8.75
N ILE A 198 22.67 0.87 -9.92
CA ILE A 198 23.11 -0.53 -10.00
C ILE A 198 24.54 -0.66 -9.49
N GLU A 199 25.42 0.26 -9.90
CA GLU A 199 26.80 0.32 -9.39
C GLU A 199 26.83 0.61 -7.90
N TRP A 200 26.06 1.61 -7.44
CA TRP A 200 26.05 2.01 -6.03
C TRP A 200 25.62 0.86 -5.12
N PHE A 201 24.66 0.03 -5.55
CA PHE A 201 24.28 -1.17 -4.80
C PHE A 201 25.38 -2.24 -4.77
N GLU A 202 26.09 -2.50 -5.88
CA GLU A 202 27.24 -3.41 -5.87
C GLU A 202 28.36 -2.93 -4.94
N GLN A 203 28.67 -1.64 -4.95
CA GLN A 203 29.69 -1.05 -4.08
C GLN A 203 29.28 -1.07 -2.61
N MET A 204 28.03 -0.74 -2.31
CA MET A 204 27.50 -0.79 -0.95
C MET A 204 27.56 -2.22 -0.39
N ALA A 205 27.08 -3.20 -1.16
CA ALA A 205 27.12 -4.61 -0.77
C ALA A 205 28.56 -5.09 -0.50
N LYS A 206 29.51 -4.74 -1.37
CA LYS A 206 30.95 -5.02 -1.15
C LYS A 206 31.50 -4.36 0.11
N SER A 207 31.22 -3.07 0.33
CA SER A 207 31.73 -2.33 1.48
C SER A 207 31.22 -2.87 2.82
N GLN A 208 30.00 -3.41 2.84
CA GLN A 208 29.37 -4.00 4.02
C GLN A 208 29.62 -5.52 4.14
N GLY A 209 30.33 -6.14 3.19
CA GLY A 209 30.57 -7.59 3.18
C GLY A 209 29.30 -8.43 3.09
N THR A 210 28.24 -7.89 2.47
CA THR A 210 26.91 -8.50 2.39
C THR A 210 26.52 -8.77 0.94
N SER A 211 25.60 -9.71 0.73
CA SER A 211 24.96 -9.94 -0.56
C SER A 211 23.66 -9.15 -0.67
N TYR A 212 23.22 -8.90 -1.90
CA TYR A 212 21.92 -8.29 -2.17
C TYR A 212 21.19 -9.07 -3.26
N ASP A 213 19.86 -8.99 -3.25
CA ASP A 213 19.01 -9.53 -4.32
C ASP A 213 18.76 -8.42 -5.35
N PRO A 214 19.34 -8.49 -6.56
CA PRO A 214 19.24 -7.43 -7.54
C PRO A 214 17.82 -7.24 -8.08
N GLU A 215 17.01 -8.30 -8.13
CA GLU A 215 15.61 -8.20 -8.53
C GLU A 215 14.79 -7.42 -7.53
N VAL A 216 14.94 -7.76 -6.25
CA VAL A 216 14.21 -7.11 -5.15
C VAL A 216 14.57 -5.64 -5.08
N VAL A 217 15.86 -5.32 -5.14
CA VAL A 217 16.34 -3.93 -5.08
C VAL A 217 15.86 -3.12 -6.27
N GLN A 218 15.93 -3.66 -7.49
CA GLN A 218 15.47 -2.97 -8.69
C GLN A 218 13.95 -2.73 -8.70
N LEU A 219 13.17 -3.73 -8.27
CA LEU A 219 11.72 -3.59 -8.13
C LEU A 219 11.36 -2.57 -7.05
N PHE A 220 12.08 -2.57 -5.93
CA PHE A 220 11.89 -1.59 -4.87
C PHE A 220 12.18 -0.17 -5.34
N LEU A 221 13.32 0.06 -5.99
CA LEU A 221 13.71 1.39 -6.48
C LEU A 221 12.66 1.93 -7.47
N SER A 222 12.15 1.07 -8.35
CA SER A 222 11.09 1.42 -9.30
C SER A 222 9.79 1.78 -8.57
N THR A 223 9.41 0.99 -7.56
CA THR A 223 8.19 1.21 -6.77
C THR A 223 8.22 2.57 -6.07
N VAL A 224 9.35 2.89 -5.41
CA VAL A 224 9.52 4.16 -4.69
C VAL A 224 9.53 5.35 -5.66
N ALA A 225 10.15 5.21 -6.83
CA ALA A 225 10.21 6.26 -7.84
C ALA A 225 8.86 6.54 -8.52
N ILE A 226 8.08 5.50 -8.84
CA ILE A 226 6.85 5.64 -9.63
C ILE A 226 5.70 6.18 -8.77
N HIS A 227 5.46 5.61 -7.59
CA HIS A 227 4.26 5.95 -6.82
C HIS A 227 4.32 7.38 -6.28
N THR A 228 5.46 7.80 -5.72
CA THR A 228 5.60 9.12 -5.11
C THR A 228 5.46 10.25 -6.13
N THR A 229 6.06 10.08 -7.32
CA THR A 229 6.00 11.09 -8.39
C THR A 229 4.60 11.17 -9.02
N SER A 230 3.97 10.02 -9.28
CA SER A 230 2.61 9.96 -9.82
C SER A 230 1.59 10.58 -8.86
N ASP A 231 1.74 10.29 -7.56
CA ASP A 231 0.88 10.86 -6.51
C ASP A 231 1.05 12.37 -6.41
N LEU A 232 2.30 12.87 -6.39
CA LEU A 232 2.58 14.30 -6.36
C LEU A 232 1.97 15.00 -7.58
N LEU A 233 2.20 14.47 -8.77
CA LEU A 233 1.69 15.05 -10.00
C LEU A 233 0.15 15.11 -9.99
N THR A 234 -0.50 14.04 -9.55
CA THR A 234 -1.96 13.98 -9.47
C THR A 234 -2.51 15.07 -8.54
N VAL A 235 -1.87 15.27 -7.38
CA VAL A 235 -2.28 16.28 -6.40
C VAL A 235 -2.06 17.68 -6.95
N VAL A 236 -0.88 17.96 -7.51
CA VAL A 236 -0.55 19.27 -8.11
C VAL A 236 -1.54 19.62 -9.21
N MET A 237 -1.86 18.68 -10.10
CA MET A 237 -2.85 18.91 -11.16
C MET A 237 -4.24 19.22 -10.61
N ALA A 238 -4.66 18.52 -9.55
CA ALA A 238 -5.93 18.78 -8.89
C ALA A 238 -5.96 20.13 -8.16
N ASP A 239 -4.83 20.56 -7.59
CA ASP A 239 -4.71 21.87 -6.93
C ASP A 239 -4.71 23.00 -7.95
N LEU A 240 -4.01 22.85 -9.08
CA LEU A 240 -4.04 23.82 -10.19
C LEU A 240 -5.43 23.95 -10.80
N ALA A 241 -6.17 22.84 -10.93
CA ALA A 241 -7.55 22.87 -11.42
C ALA A 241 -8.51 23.63 -10.48
N ARG A 242 -8.19 23.73 -9.18
CA ARG A 242 -8.96 24.49 -8.19
C ARG A 242 -8.55 25.96 -8.08
N ASN A 243 -7.35 26.30 -8.52
CA ASN A 243 -6.75 27.64 -8.42
C ASN A 243 -6.26 28.10 -9.82
N PRO A 244 -7.19 28.31 -10.78
CA PRO A 244 -6.83 28.62 -12.16
C PRO A 244 -6.01 29.91 -12.33
N GLU A 245 -6.11 30.85 -11.38
CA GLU A 245 -5.35 32.10 -11.36
C GLU A 245 -3.83 31.91 -11.28
N ILE A 246 -3.37 30.74 -10.80
CA ILE A 246 -1.94 30.41 -10.68
C ILE A 246 -1.38 29.89 -12.01
N ILE A 247 -2.23 29.40 -12.92
CA ILE A 247 -1.79 28.70 -14.14
C ILE A 247 -1.00 29.62 -15.06
N GLU A 248 -1.49 30.83 -15.34
CA GLU A 248 -0.82 31.73 -16.27
C GLU A 248 0.51 32.25 -15.73
N PRO A 249 0.61 32.77 -14.49
CA PRO A 249 1.88 33.15 -13.89
C PRO A 249 2.91 32.01 -13.87
N LEU A 250 2.45 30.77 -13.62
CA LEU A 250 3.31 29.59 -13.64
C LEU A 250 3.84 29.27 -15.04
N ARG A 251 3.00 29.38 -16.08
CA ARG A 251 3.43 29.20 -17.47
C ARG A 251 4.43 30.27 -17.90
N GLU A 252 4.20 31.51 -17.51
CA GLU A 252 5.09 32.63 -17.80
C GLU A 252 6.46 32.43 -17.16
N GLU A 253 6.51 32.08 -15.86
CA GLU A 253 7.78 31.78 -15.17
C GLU A 253 8.53 30.65 -15.88
N ILE A 254 7.87 29.50 -16.09
CA ILE A 254 8.49 28.33 -16.71
C ILE A 254 9.01 28.68 -18.11
N SER A 255 8.21 29.37 -18.92
CA SER A 255 8.57 29.72 -20.29
C SER A 255 9.72 30.73 -20.34
N SER A 256 9.75 31.71 -19.43
CA SER A 256 10.84 32.69 -19.34
C SER A 256 12.15 32.02 -18.94
N VAL A 257 12.13 31.24 -17.85
CA VAL A 257 13.32 30.55 -17.34
C VAL A 257 13.89 29.57 -18.36
N LEU A 258 13.03 28.82 -19.05
CA LEU A 258 13.48 27.88 -20.08
C LEU A 258 13.98 28.56 -21.35
N ARG A 259 13.46 29.75 -21.70
CA ARG A 259 13.95 30.54 -22.83
C ARG A 259 15.37 31.05 -22.59
N ASP A 260 15.64 31.54 -21.38
CA ASP A 260 16.92 32.16 -21.04
C ASP A 260 17.99 31.14 -20.66
N GLY A 261 17.62 30.14 -19.85
CA GLY A 261 18.56 29.16 -19.29
C GLY A 261 18.60 27.81 -20.01
N GLY A 262 17.56 27.47 -20.76
CA GLY A 262 17.36 26.13 -21.32
C GLY A 262 17.16 25.06 -20.25
N TRP A 263 17.16 23.78 -20.65
CA TRP A 263 17.04 22.62 -19.76
C TRP A 263 18.36 22.30 -19.05
N LYS A 264 18.70 23.12 -18.04
CA LYS A 264 19.88 22.94 -17.19
C LYS A 264 19.48 22.86 -15.72
N LYS A 265 20.30 22.19 -14.92
CA LYS A 265 20.10 22.11 -13.46
C LYS A 265 19.99 23.48 -12.79
N THR A 266 20.76 24.46 -13.26
CA THR A 266 20.73 25.84 -12.76
C THR A 266 19.42 26.54 -13.10
N SER A 267 18.88 26.35 -14.31
CA SER A 267 17.60 26.96 -14.69
C SER A 267 16.45 26.46 -13.81
N LEU A 268 16.48 25.18 -13.40
CA LEU A 268 15.45 24.63 -12.51
C LEU A 268 15.39 25.31 -11.14
N THR A 269 16.51 25.87 -10.65
CA THR A 269 16.50 26.59 -9.36
C THR A 269 15.85 27.96 -9.43
N ASP A 270 15.68 28.50 -10.64
CA ASP A 270 15.06 29.80 -10.87
C ASP A 270 13.53 29.73 -10.98
N MET A 271 12.96 28.53 -11.10
CA MET A 271 11.50 28.28 -11.13
C MET A 271 10.89 28.32 -9.72
N LYS A 272 10.88 29.51 -9.11
CA LYS A 272 10.50 29.72 -7.69
C LYS A 272 9.00 29.51 -7.45
N LEU A 273 8.15 29.93 -8.38
CA LEU A 273 6.71 29.73 -8.31
C LEU A 273 6.36 28.26 -8.48
N LEU A 274 6.99 27.56 -9.43
CA LEU A 274 6.83 26.10 -9.56
C LEU A 274 7.21 25.38 -8.27
N ASP A 275 8.37 25.70 -7.69
CA ASP A 275 8.81 25.12 -6.42
C ASP A 275 7.83 25.42 -5.27
N SER A 276 7.28 26.64 -5.23
CA SER A 276 6.27 27.03 -4.23
C SER A 276 4.97 26.24 -4.39
N VAL A 277 4.48 26.04 -5.63
CA VAL A 277 3.28 25.25 -5.92
C VAL A 277 3.49 23.79 -5.49
N LEU A 278 4.62 23.18 -5.87
CA LEU A 278 4.94 21.80 -5.48
C LEU A 278 5.00 21.65 -3.96
N LYS A 279 5.63 22.60 -3.26
CA LYS A 279 5.72 22.61 -1.79
C LYS A 279 4.35 22.78 -1.15
N GLU A 280 3.49 23.63 -1.67
CA GLU A 280 2.15 23.85 -1.13
C GLU A 280 1.26 22.60 -1.30
N SER A 281 1.30 21.96 -2.47
CA SER A 281 0.62 20.68 -2.70
C SER A 281 1.10 19.58 -1.73
N LEU A 282 2.41 19.51 -1.48
CA LEU A 282 2.99 18.59 -0.48
C LEU A 282 2.64 18.99 0.98
N ARG A 283 2.48 20.29 1.27
CA ARG A 283 2.06 20.78 2.59
C ARG A 283 0.63 20.33 2.93
N LEU A 284 -0.24 20.29 1.93
CA LEU A 284 -1.64 19.87 2.07
C LEU A 284 -1.79 18.35 2.14
N LYS A 285 -0.89 17.59 1.50
CA LYS A 285 -0.85 16.12 1.57
C LYS A 285 0.55 15.65 2.01
N PRO A 286 0.84 15.58 3.33
CA PRO A 286 2.09 15.01 3.79
C PRO A 286 2.22 13.55 3.33
N ILE A 287 3.32 13.19 2.66
CA ILE A 287 3.56 11.84 2.09
C ILE A 287 3.46 10.73 3.16
N ALA A 288 3.72 11.06 4.43
CA ALA A 288 3.59 10.15 5.57
C ALA A 288 2.15 10.00 6.12
N VAL A 289 1.21 10.80 5.63
CA VAL A 289 -0.21 10.78 6.03
C VAL A 289 -0.99 10.08 4.91
N GLY A 290 -0.93 8.76 4.92
CA GLY A 290 -1.79 7.89 4.12
C GLY A 290 -1.26 7.57 2.73
N GLN A 291 -0.39 6.57 2.63
CA GLN A 291 -0.40 5.69 1.45
C GLN A 291 -1.65 4.79 1.52
N CYS A 292 -2.82 5.39 1.46
CA CYS A 292 -4.04 4.63 1.24
C CYS A 292 -4.04 4.22 -0.23
N PHE A 293 -3.49 3.05 -0.56
CA PHE A 293 -3.70 2.41 -1.86
C PHE A 293 -5.22 2.16 -2.00
N PRO A 294 -5.98 2.93 -2.81
CA PRO A 294 -7.42 2.71 -2.93
C PRO A 294 -7.72 1.42 -3.70
N VAL A 295 -6.70 0.76 -4.27
CA VAL A 295 -6.84 -0.36 -5.20
C VAL A 295 -6.87 -1.73 -4.50
N TYR A 296 -6.43 -1.85 -3.24
CA TYR A 296 -6.41 -3.15 -2.56
C TYR A 296 -7.78 -3.61 -2.01
N LEU A 297 -8.72 -2.69 -1.76
CA LEU A 297 -10.04 -3.07 -1.25
C LEU A 297 -10.97 -3.67 -2.34
N SER A 298 -10.70 -3.40 -3.62
CA SER A 298 -11.50 -3.93 -4.73
C SER A 298 -11.18 -5.37 -5.12
N VAL A 299 -10.06 -5.93 -4.64
CA VAL A 299 -9.62 -7.31 -4.96
C VAL A 299 -10.09 -8.33 -3.91
N VAL A 300 -10.55 -7.88 -2.74
CA VAL A 300 -11.11 -8.77 -1.69
C VAL A 300 -12.63 -8.91 -1.80
N ILE A 301 -13.30 -8.15 -2.69
CA ILE A 301 -14.75 -8.22 -2.91
C ILE A 301 -15.09 -8.49 -4.40
N ARG A 302 -14.37 -9.41 -5.04
CA ARG A 302 -14.83 -10.07 -6.26
C ARG A 302 -14.48 -11.55 -6.24
#